data_AF-A0A2G9SK24-F1
#
_entry.id   AF-A0A2G9SK24-F1
#
_cell.length_a   1.000
_cell.length_b   1.000
_cell.length_c   1.000
_cell.angle_alpha   90.00
_cell.angle_beta   90.00
_cell.angle_gamma   90.00
#
_symmetry.space_group_name_H-M   'P 1'
#
loop_
_entity.id
_entity.type
_entity.pdbx_description
1 polymer ?
#
loop_
_entity_poly.entity_id
_entity_poly.type
_entity_poly.pdbx_seq_one_letter_code
_entity_poly.pdbx_strand_id
1 'polypeptide(L)'
;MVEMVDILKRADYDGKHGPYPNPNVRKAKIMTKVVKSLQKNFGVRRSEDQLRKQWSDLKLREHDQYRMIRKLLLKREKRLGTSEDTRDPSPSKEGEVPKT
;
A
#
# COMPACT_ATOMS: atom_id res chain seq x y z
N MET A 1 -1.86 -16.32 11.35
CA MET A 1 -1.37 -15.35 10.34
C MET A 1 -0.72 -14.13 10.96
N VAL A 2 -1.35 -13.51 11.97
CA VAL A 2 -0.87 -12.26 12.59
C VAL A 2 0.57 -12.37 13.11
N GLU A 3 0.91 -13.46 13.80
CA GLU A 3 2.26 -13.65 14.38
C GLU A 3 3.38 -13.79 13.32
N MET A 4 3.07 -14.40 12.17
CA MET A 4 4.00 -14.46 11.04
C MET A 4 4.28 -13.07 10.46
N VAL A 5 3.22 -12.27 10.30
CA VAL A 5 3.32 -10.90 9.78
C VAL A 5 4.10 -10.02 10.76
N ASP A 6 3.91 -10.24 12.07
CA ASP A 6 4.63 -9.50 13.12
C ASP A 6 6.13 -9.81 13.13
N ILE A 7 6.52 -11.09 13.10
CA ILE A 7 7.94 -11.51 13.03
C ILE A 7 8.62 -10.95 11.79
N LEU A 8 7.89 -10.92 10.67
CA LEU A 8 8.42 -10.42 9.41
C LEU A 8 8.59 -8.91 9.43
N LYS A 9 7.61 -8.16 9.93
CA LYS A 9 7.75 -6.71 10.16
C LYS A 9 8.93 -6.41 11.07
N ARG A 10 9.07 -7.16 12.17
CA ARG A 10 10.17 -6.97 13.13
C ARG A 10 11.54 -7.27 12.53
N ALA A 11 11.62 -8.25 11.62
CA ALA A 11 12.87 -8.62 10.95
C ALA A 11 13.22 -7.71 9.76
N ASP A 12 12.24 -7.15 9.07
CA ASP A 12 12.42 -6.26 7.91
C ASP A 12 12.66 -4.79 8.33
N TYR A 13 11.93 -4.29 9.34
CA TYR A 13 11.94 -2.89 9.79
C TYR A 13 12.99 -2.54 10.87
N ASP A 14 13.89 -3.45 11.23
CA ASP A 14 14.93 -3.19 12.25
C ASP A 14 15.83 -1.98 11.88
N GLY A 15 15.80 -1.48 10.64
CA GLY A 15 16.48 -0.24 10.23
C GLY A 15 18.02 -0.29 10.28
N LYS A 16 18.57 -1.36 10.86
CA LYS A 16 20.02 -1.58 11.06
C LYS A 16 20.76 -2.02 9.80
N HIS A 17 20.05 -2.19 8.69
CA HIS A 17 20.60 -2.78 7.48
C HIS A 17 20.28 -1.91 6.26
N GLY A 18 21.32 -1.37 5.62
CA GLY A 18 21.22 -0.64 4.35
C GLY A 18 20.78 -1.53 3.18
N PRO A 19 20.74 -1.00 1.95
CA PRO A 19 20.39 -1.75 0.74
C PRO A 19 21.15 -3.07 0.67
N TYR A 20 20.43 -4.18 0.50
CA TYR A 20 20.99 -5.50 0.76
C TYR A 20 21.94 -5.97 -0.35
N PRO A 21 23.16 -6.47 -0.02
CA PRO A 21 24.04 -7.11 -0.99
C PRO A 21 23.46 -8.41 -1.58
N ASN A 22 22.65 -9.13 -0.81
CA ASN A 22 21.95 -10.34 -1.27
C ASN A 22 20.56 -10.46 -0.61
N PRO A 23 19.50 -9.96 -1.27
CA PRO A 23 18.15 -9.94 -0.71
C PRO A 23 17.54 -11.35 -0.53
N ASN A 24 17.94 -12.33 -1.34
CA ASN A 24 17.41 -13.69 -1.27
C ASN A 24 17.87 -14.45 -0.02
N VAL A 25 19.13 -14.27 0.39
CA VAL A 25 19.69 -14.94 1.58
C VAL A 25 19.01 -14.45 2.86
N ARG A 26 18.76 -13.15 2.99
CA ARG A 26 18.02 -12.62 4.14
C ARG A 26 16.58 -13.10 4.14
N LYS A 27 15.91 -13.07 2.99
CA LYS A 27 14.53 -13.56 2.87
C LYS A 27 14.44 -15.01 3.35
N ALA A 28 15.37 -15.87 2.94
CA ALA A 28 15.47 -17.24 3.45
C ALA A 28 15.67 -17.29 4.98
N LYS A 29 16.59 -16.50 5.54
CA LYS A 29 16.86 -16.44 6.99
C LYS A 29 15.64 -15.98 7.81
N ILE A 30 14.83 -15.07 7.27
CA ILE A 30 13.59 -14.63 7.91
C ILE A 30 12.53 -15.73 7.83
N MET A 31 12.38 -16.37 6.67
CA MET A 31 11.48 -17.51 6.52
C MET A 31 11.81 -18.64 7.50
N THR A 32 13.09 -18.92 7.75
CA THR A 32 13.47 -19.94 8.74
C THR A 32 13.06 -19.57 10.17
N LYS A 33 13.10 -18.27 10.54
CA LYS A 33 12.61 -17.80 11.85
C LYS A 33 11.09 -17.92 11.96
N VAL A 34 10.37 -17.62 10.88
CA VAL A 34 8.91 -17.79 10.81
C VAL A 34 8.53 -19.26 10.95
N VAL A 35 9.18 -20.17 10.22
CA VAL A 35 8.91 -21.62 10.33
C VAL A 35 9.15 -22.12 11.75
N LYS A 36 10.30 -21.76 12.34
CA LYS A 36 10.65 -22.18 13.71
C LYS A 36 9.68 -21.67 14.77
N SER A 37 9.22 -20.43 14.66
CA SER A 37 8.26 -19.84 15.61
C SER A 37 6.87 -20.44 15.46
N LEU A 38 6.38 -20.67 14.23
CA LEU A 38 5.10 -21.36 14.02
C LEU A 38 5.10 -22.78 14.60
N GLN A 39 6.21 -23.50 14.42
CA GLN A 39 6.34 -24.84 14.99
C GLN A 39 6.37 -24.79 16.52
N LYS A 40 7.12 -23.85 17.11
CA LYS A 40 7.29 -23.74 18.57
C LYS A 40 6.03 -23.24 19.30
N ASN A 41 5.36 -22.22 18.76
CA ASN A 41 4.25 -21.56 19.44
C ASN A 41 2.89 -22.18 19.10
N PHE A 42 2.74 -22.77 17.91
CA PHE A 42 1.45 -23.28 17.43
C PHE A 42 1.46 -24.77 17.07
N GLY A 43 2.61 -25.45 17.12
CA GLY A 43 2.72 -26.84 16.64
C GLY A 43 2.47 -27.00 15.14
N VAL A 44 2.43 -25.90 14.38
CA VAL A 44 2.04 -25.91 12.98
C VAL A 44 3.23 -26.35 12.13
N ARG A 45 3.13 -27.55 11.56
CA ARG A 45 4.14 -28.12 10.65
C ARG A 45 3.83 -27.75 9.19
N ARG A 46 4.10 -26.50 8.82
CA ARG A 46 3.98 -25.99 7.44
C ARG A 46 5.36 -25.97 6.77
N SER A 47 5.41 -26.26 5.47
CA SER A 47 6.65 -26.14 4.72
C SER A 47 7.01 -24.67 4.45
N GLU A 48 8.30 -24.38 4.31
CA GLU A 48 8.78 -23.03 3.99
C GLU A 48 8.15 -22.50 2.69
N ASP A 49 8.01 -23.36 1.68
CA ASP A 49 7.43 -23.02 0.38
C ASP A 49 5.94 -22.68 0.46
N GLN A 50 5.19 -23.38 1.30
CA GLN A 50 3.78 -23.03 1.54
C GLN A 50 3.66 -21.64 2.17
N LEU A 51 4.55 -21.30 3.11
CA LEU A 51 4.56 -19.98 3.73
C LEU A 51 5.02 -18.89 2.76
N ARG A 52 5.97 -19.19 1.86
CA ARG A 52 6.37 -18.27 0.77
C ARG A 52 5.21 -17.99 -0.18
N LYS A 53 4.45 -19.01 -0.57
CA LYS A 53 3.26 -18.85 -1.41
C LYS A 53 2.21 -17.97 -0.72
N GLN A 54 1.89 -18.28 0.54
CA GLN A 54 0.91 -17.52 1.31
C GLN A 54 1.36 -16.06 1.55
N TRP A 55 2.66 -15.82 1.66
CA TRP A 55 3.23 -14.49 1.74
C TRP A 55 3.04 -13.67 0.45
N SER A 56 3.31 -14.29 -0.71
CA SER A 56 3.08 -13.64 -2.00
C SER A 56 1.62 -13.24 -2.18
N ASP A 57 0.69 -14.13 -1.82
CA ASP A 57 -0.75 -13.84 -1.86
C ASP A 57 -1.13 -12.67 -0.94
N LEU A 58 -0.54 -12.62 0.26
CA LEU A 58 -0.80 -11.53 1.21
C LEU A 58 -0.31 -10.18 0.66
N LYS A 59 0.88 -10.16 0.04
CA LYS A 59 1.46 -8.95 -0.56
C LYS A 59 0.69 -8.48 -1.78
N LEU A 60 0.17 -9.39 -2.61
CA LEU A 60 -0.71 -9.05 -3.73
C LEU A 60 -1.99 -8.37 -3.25
N ARG A 61 -2.59 -8.88 -2.18
CA ARG A 61 -3.83 -8.34 -1.61
C ARG A 61 -3.65 -6.92 -1.05
N GLU A 62 -2.52 -6.65 -0.40
CA GLU A 62 -2.14 -5.32 0.10
C GLU A 62 -1.90 -4.34 -1.06
N HIS A 63 -1.20 -4.78 -2.11
CA HIS A 63 -0.96 -3.98 -3.30
C HIS A 63 -2.26 -3.62 -4.05
N ASP A 64 -3.18 -4.57 -4.17
CA ASP A 64 -4.48 -4.34 -4.81
C ASP A 64 -5.37 -3.39 -4.01
N GLN A 65 -5.35 -3.48 -2.68
CA GLN A 65 -6.04 -2.50 -1.82
C GLN A 65 -5.50 -1.09 -2.06
N TYR A 66 -4.18 -0.94 -2.10
CA TYR A 66 -3.54 0.34 -2.36
C TYR A 66 -3.88 0.88 -3.77
N ARG A 67 -3.87 0.01 -4.78
CA ARG A 67 -4.32 0.35 -6.15
C ARG A 67 -5.78 0.80 -6.17
N MET A 68 -6.65 0.15 -5.39
CA MET A 68 -8.06 0.51 -5.31
C MET A 68 -8.26 1.88 -4.67
N ILE A 69 -7.57 2.16 -3.56
CA ILE A 69 -7.61 3.45 -2.88
C ILE A 69 -7.08 4.57 -3.79
N ARG A 70 -5.94 4.35 -4.45
CA ARG A 70 -5.39 5.31 -5.43
C ARG A 70 -6.39 5.65 -6.54
N LYS A 71 -7.09 4.64 -7.09
CA LYS A 71 -8.13 4.85 -8.11
C LYS A 71 -9.30 5.68 -7.60
N LEU A 72 -9.74 5.44 -6.36
CA LEU A 72 -10.82 6.19 -5.72
C LEU A 72 -10.44 7.67 -5.54
N LEU A 73 -9.22 7.94 -5.06
CA LEU A 73 -8.72 9.30 -4.90
C LEU A 73 -8.67 10.05 -6.23
N LEU A 74 -8.10 9.44 -7.27
CA LEU A 74 -8.04 10.03 -8.61
C LEU A 74 -9.45 10.27 -9.20
N LYS A 75 -10.40 9.37 -8.93
CA LYS A 75 -11.80 9.55 -9.37
C LYS A 75 -12.48 10.71 -8.65
N ARG A 76 -12.16 10.96 -7.38
CA ARG A 76 -12.69 12.10 -6.61
C ARG A 76 -12.10 13.42 -7.10
N GLU A 77 -10.79 13.46 -7.34
CA GLU A 77 -10.08 14.62 -7.88
C GLU A 77 -10.65 15.08 -9.23
N LYS A 78 -10.86 14.15 -10.17
CA LYS A 78 -11.49 14.44 -11.47
C LYS A 78 -12.91 15.01 -11.38
N ARG A 79 -13.67 14.64 -10.34
CA ARG A 79 -15.02 15.17 -10.08
C ARG A 79 -15.01 16.55 -9.45
N LEU A 80 -13.96 16.88 -8.68
CA LEU A 80 -13.82 18.19 -8.04
C LEU A 80 -13.22 19.22 -8.98
N GLY A 81 -12.24 18.84 -9.82
CA GLY A 81 -11.62 19.74 -10.79
C GLY A 81 -12.57 20.28 -11.87
N THR A 82 -13.68 19.61 -12.14
CA THR A 82 -14.76 20.10 -13.03
C THR A 82 -15.81 20.94 -12.29
N SER A 83 -15.87 20.85 -10.96
CA SER A 83 -16.83 21.62 -10.14
C SER A 83 -16.32 23.01 -9.76
N GLU A 84 -14.99 23.22 -9.71
CA GLU A 84 -14.40 24.53 -9.41
C GLU A 84 -14.32 25.41 -10.67
N ASP A 85 -14.19 24.82 -11.86
CA ASP A 85 -14.21 25.51 -13.17
C ASP A 85 -15.55 26.19 -13.51
N THR A 86 -16.62 25.86 -12.77
CA THR A 86 -17.96 26.47 -12.91
C THR A 86 -18.22 27.62 -11.93
N ARG A 87 -17.27 27.96 -11.05
CA ARG A 87 -17.49 28.99 -10.00
C ARG A 87 -17.13 30.42 -10.37
N ASP A 88 -16.66 30.67 -11.59
CA ASP A 88 -16.60 32.04 -12.12
C ASP A 88 -17.68 32.22 -13.20
N PRO A 89 -18.88 32.75 -12.86
CA PRO A 89 -19.65 33.47 -13.86
C PRO A 89 -18.84 34.71 -14.22
N SER A 90 -18.35 34.75 -15.47
CA SER A 90 -17.79 35.95 -16.08
C SER A 90 -18.67 37.17 -15.76
N PRO A 91 -18.11 38.30 -15.29
CA PRO A 91 -18.90 39.50 -15.03
C PRO A 91 -19.34 40.10 -16.38
N SER A 92 -20.53 39.72 -16.85
CA SER A 92 -21.08 40.28 -18.07
C SER A 92 -21.62 41.68 -17.80
N LYS A 93 -20.83 42.67 -18.22
CA LYS A 93 -21.29 43.92 -18.86
C LYS A 93 -22.24 44.79 -18.02
N GLU A 94 -21.67 45.59 -17.11
CA GLU A 94 -22.34 46.78 -16.58
C GLU A 94 -21.88 48.03 -17.33
N GLY A 95 -22.83 48.78 -17.91
CA GLY A 95 -22.66 50.19 -18.24
C GLY A 95 -22.76 50.59 -19.71
N GLU A 96 -23.93 50.46 -20.33
CA GLU A 96 -24.30 51.31 -21.48
C GLU A 96 -25.35 52.31 -20.99
N VAL A 97 -24.95 53.58 -20.83
CA VAL A 97 -25.84 54.69 -20.49
C VAL A 97 -25.83 55.67 -21.67
N PRO A 98 -26.96 55.93 -22.34
CA PRO A 98 -27.01 56.89 -23.42
C PRO A 98 -27.03 58.31 -22.82
N LYS A 99 -26.02 59.12 -23.15
CA LYS A 99 -26.04 60.57 -22.86
C LYS A 99 -27.06 61.24 -23.77
N THR A 100 -28.08 61.84 -23.16
CA THR A 100 -28.96 62.84 -23.79
C THR A 100 -28.37 64.23 -23.58
#